data_AF-A0A4V2B2S8-F1
#
_entry.id   AF-A0A4V2B2S8-F1
#
_cell.length_a   1.000
_cell.length_b   1.000
_cell.length_c   1.000
_cell.angle_alpha   90.00
_cell.angle_beta   90.00
_cell.angle_gamma   90.00
#
_symmetry.space_group_name_H-M   'P 1'
#
loop_
_entity.id
_entity.type
_entity.pdbx_description
1 polymer ?
#
loop_
_entity_poly.entity_id
_entity_poly.type
_entity_poly.pdbx_seq_one_letter_code
_entity_poly.pdbx_strand_id
1 'polypeptide(L)'
;APLRLVVPWKYGFKSIKSIVAINFVEKMPETAWHDLQPSEYGFFSNVNPAVDHPRWSQKTERRIAGSASKLFAERIPTLPFNGYAAQVASMYAGLDLKKWF
;
A
#
# COMPACT_ATOMS: atom_id res chain seq x y z
N ALA A 1 -19.15 -4.27 0.58
CA ALA A 1 -20.00 -4.92 -0.43
C ALA A 1 -20.94 -3.86 -1.01
N PRO A 2 -21.42 -3.97 -2.26
CA PRO A 2 -21.22 -5.10 -3.18
C PRO A 2 -19.86 -5.09 -3.87
N LEU A 3 -19.29 -3.93 -4.18
CA LEU A 3 -18.05 -3.81 -4.96
C LEU A 3 -16.87 -3.30 -4.11
N ARG A 4 -15.66 -3.79 -4.40
CA ARG A 4 -14.42 -3.38 -3.74
C ARG A 4 -13.26 -3.40 -4.74
N LEU A 5 -12.38 -2.40 -4.67
CA LEU A 5 -11.12 -2.38 -5.39
C LEU A 5 -10.06 -3.18 -4.62
N VAL A 6 -9.20 -3.90 -5.34
CA VAL A 6 -8.00 -4.55 -4.80
C VAL A 6 -6.80 -4.19 -5.68
N VAL A 7 -5.76 -3.63 -5.07
CA VAL A 7 -4.48 -3.34 -5.72
C VAL A 7 -3.35 -3.98 -4.90
N PRO A 8 -2.91 -5.20 -5.26
CA PRO A 8 -2.17 -6.07 -4.33
C PRO A 8 -0.76 -5.58 -3.99
N TRP A 9 -0.15 -4.74 -4.82
CA TRP A 9 1.19 -4.19 -4.59
C TRP A 9 1.21 -2.88 -3.80
N LYS A 10 0.04 -2.38 -3.39
CA LYS A 10 -0.13 -1.13 -2.63
C LYS A 10 -0.62 -1.40 -1.21
N TYR A 11 -0.41 -0.44 -0.32
CA TYR A 11 -0.99 -0.49 1.01
C TYR A 11 -2.52 -0.52 0.95
N GLY A 12 -3.14 -1.19 1.92
CA GLY A 12 -4.56 -1.55 1.88
C GLY A 12 -5.53 -0.37 1.79
N PHE A 13 -5.12 0.83 2.19
CA PHE A 13 -5.96 2.03 2.12
C PHE A 13 -6.22 2.52 0.69
N LYS A 14 -5.43 2.10 -0.30
CA LYS A 14 -5.71 2.36 -1.72
C LYS A 14 -6.81 1.46 -2.30
N SER A 15 -7.18 0.41 -1.56
CA SER A 15 -8.21 -0.57 -1.95
C SER A 15 -9.57 -0.20 -1.34
N ILE A 16 -10.19 0.83 -1.90
CA ILE A 16 -11.45 1.44 -1.42
C ILE A 16 -12.61 0.42 -1.38
N LYS A 17 -13.46 0.54 -0.36
CA LYS A 17 -14.59 -0.35 -0.09
C LYS A 17 -15.89 0.28 -0.58
N SER A 18 -16.85 -0.57 -0.98
CA SER A 18 -18.24 -0.18 -1.28
C SER A 18 -18.32 0.96 -2.30
N ILE A 19 -17.69 0.74 -3.46
CA ILE A 19 -17.62 1.72 -4.55
C ILE A 19 -19.01 1.99 -5.11
N VAL A 20 -19.37 3.26 -5.22
CA VAL A 20 -20.64 3.74 -5.81
C VAL A 20 -20.45 4.48 -7.13
N ALA A 21 -19.26 5.02 -7.40
CA ALA A 21 -18.93 5.76 -8.61
C ALA A 21 -17.46 5.58 -8.99
N ILE A 22 -17.17 5.64 -10.29
CA ILE A 22 -15.82 5.68 -10.86
C ILE A 22 -15.80 6.82 -11.87
N ASN A 23 -14.98 7.83 -11.62
CA ASN A 23 -14.83 9.00 -12.48
C ASN A 23 -13.43 9.01 -13.11
N PHE A 24 -13.36 9.27 -14.41
CA PHE A 24 -12.11 9.51 -15.11
C PHE A 24 -11.85 11.02 -15.12
N VAL A 25 -10.68 11.42 -14.61
CA VAL A 25 -10.30 12.83 -14.43
C VAL A 25 -8.92 13.08 -15.04
N GLU A 26 -8.71 14.28 -15.56
CA GLU A 26 -7.43 14.67 -16.19
C GLU A 26 -6.32 14.93 -15.16
N LYS A 27 -6.70 15.40 -13.97
CA LYS A 27 -5.77 15.75 -12.88
C LYS A 27 -5.80 14.70 -11.78
N MET A 28 -4.66 14.51 -11.12
CA MET A 28 -4.52 13.59 -9.98
C MET A 28 -5.52 13.97 -8.87
N PRO A 29 -6.44 13.07 -8.48
CA PRO A 29 -7.42 13.37 -7.45
C PRO A 29 -6.82 13.29 -6.05
N GLU A 30 -7.45 13.99 -5.11
CA GLU A 30 -7.21 13.87 -3.67
C GLU A 30 -7.64 12.49 -3.15
N THR A 31 -7.07 12.08 -2.01
CA THR A 31 -7.33 10.75 -1.46
C THR A 31 -7.44 10.82 0.05
N ALA A 32 -8.49 10.21 0.61
CA ALA A 32 -8.88 10.42 2.00
C ALA A 32 -7.75 10.31 3.05
N TRP A 33 -6.81 9.37 2.90
CA TRP A 33 -5.67 9.24 3.83
C TRP A 33 -4.59 10.30 3.61
N HIS A 34 -4.35 10.70 2.35
CA HIS A 34 -3.46 11.81 2.03
C HIS A 34 -4.02 13.13 2.56
N ASP A 35 -5.32 13.38 2.39
CA ASP A 35 -5.95 14.61 2.85
C ASP A 35 -5.98 14.69 4.39
N LEU A 36 -6.16 13.54 5.05
CA LEU A 36 -6.13 13.44 6.50
C LEU A 36 -4.72 13.63 7.09
N GLN A 37 -3.69 13.04 6.48
CA GLN A 37 -2.32 13.12 6.96
C GLN A 37 -1.30 12.99 5.81
N PRO A 38 -1.03 14.10 5.09
CA PRO A 38 -0.22 14.07 3.87
C PRO A 38 1.25 13.74 4.13
N SER A 39 1.72 13.93 5.37
CA SER A 39 3.08 13.57 5.79
C SER A 39 3.29 12.07 6.01
N GLU A 40 2.21 11.29 6.09
CA GLU A 40 2.25 9.84 6.37
C GLU A 40 1.81 8.97 5.19
N TYR A 41 0.89 9.47 4.36
CA TYR A 41 0.28 8.72 3.27
C TYR A 41 0.34 9.55 1.99
N GLY A 42 1.21 9.19 1.04
CA GLY A 42 1.18 9.82 -0.29
C GLY A 42 0.25 9.13 -1.27
N PHE A 43 0.31 9.58 -2.52
CA PHE A 43 -0.65 9.16 -3.53
C PHE A 43 -0.43 7.72 -4.03
N PHE A 44 0.82 7.32 -4.31
CA PHE A 44 1.07 6.02 -4.93
C PHE A 44 1.00 4.87 -3.94
N SER A 45 1.58 5.00 -2.73
CA SER A 45 1.45 4.01 -1.64
C SER A 45 1.81 2.60 -2.05
N ASN A 46 2.86 2.46 -2.86
CA ASN A 46 3.46 1.16 -3.17
C ASN A 46 4.06 0.57 -1.91
N VAL A 47 3.85 -0.73 -1.66
CA VAL A 47 4.49 -1.42 -0.54
C VAL A 47 6.00 -1.40 -0.75
N ASN A 48 6.73 -0.77 0.17
CA ASN A 48 8.16 -0.56 0.04
C ASN A 48 8.87 -0.70 1.40
N PRO A 49 9.60 -1.81 1.65
CA PRO A 49 10.32 -2.02 2.92
C PRO A 49 11.48 -1.04 3.15
N ALA A 50 11.93 -0.33 2.11
CA ALA A 50 13.01 0.65 2.20
C ALA A 50 12.52 2.06 2.59
N VAL A 51 11.21 2.27 2.71
CA VAL A 51 10.59 3.54 3.12
C VAL A 51 9.71 3.27 4.32
N ASP A 52 10.19 3.69 5.49
CA ASP A 52 9.47 3.54 6.74
C ASP A 52 8.34 4.59 6.84
N HIS A 53 7.29 4.24 7.58
CA HIS A 53 6.26 5.20 7.96
C HIS A 53 6.82 6.12 9.06
N PRO A 54 6.40 7.40 9.18
CA PRO A 54 6.95 8.32 10.20
C PRO A 54 6.91 7.80 11.64
N ARG A 55 5.98 6.89 11.93
CA ARG A 55 5.76 6.33 13.27
C ARG A 55 6.21 4.87 13.46
N TRP A 56 6.55 4.15 12.39
CA TRP A 56 6.95 2.73 12.50
C TRP A 56 7.70 2.23 11.26
N SER A 57 8.50 1.19 11.45
CA SER A 57 9.21 0.58 10.32
C SER A 57 8.28 -0.28 9.45
N GLN A 58 8.49 -0.22 8.13
CA GLN A 58 7.81 -1.03 7.12
C GLN A 58 8.60 -2.28 6.71
N LYS A 59 9.79 -2.51 7.30
CA LYS A 59 10.69 -3.62 6.94
C LYS A 59 10.13 -5.00 7.25
N THR A 60 9.24 -5.12 8.23
CA THR A 60 8.61 -6.39 8.62
C THR A 60 7.13 -6.20 8.88
N GLU A 61 6.34 -7.22 8.55
CA GLU A 61 4.89 -7.24 8.73
C GLU A 61 4.45 -8.42 9.59
N ARG A 62 3.27 -8.30 10.21
CA ARG A 62 2.64 -9.38 10.96
C ARG A 62 1.73 -10.18 10.03
N ARG A 63 2.05 -11.45 9.80
CA ARG A 63 1.20 -12.37 9.05
C ARG A 63 -0.01 -12.75 9.91
N ILE A 64 -1.22 -12.42 9.45
CA ILE A 64 -2.48 -12.72 10.18
C ILE A 64 -2.94 -14.16 9.91
N ALA A 65 -2.60 -14.74 8.74
CA ALA A 65 -3.00 -16.09 8.35
C ALA A 65 -1.85 -17.10 8.55
N GLY A 66 -2.03 -18.02 9.50
CA GLY A 66 -1.17 -19.17 9.78
C GLY A 66 -1.92 -20.18 10.66
N SER A 67 -1.73 -21.49 10.42
CA SER A 67 -2.43 -22.59 11.10
C SER A 67 -1.99 -22.84 12.54
N ALA A 68 -0.93 -22.17 12.99
CA ALA A 68 -0.43 -22.32 14.34
C ALA A 68 -1.07 -21.26 15.23
N SER A 69 -1.77 -21.74 16.25
CA SER A 69 -2.12 -21.00 17.47
C SER A 69 -0.84 -20.50 18.16
N LYS A 70 -0.21 -19.48 17.58
CA LYS A 70 0.97 -18.84 18.15
C LYS A 70 0.47 -17.76 19.10
N LEU A 71 0.84 -17.90 20.37
CA LEU A 71 0.69 -16.89 21.41
C LEU A 71 1.35 -15.54 21.01
N PHE A 72 2.25 -15.58 20.02
CA PHE A 72 2.97 -14.43 19.48
C PHE A 72 2.75 -14.25 17.98
N ALA A 73 2.69 -12.99 17.56
CA ALA A 73 2.61 -12.57 16.17
C ALA A 73 3.80 -13.09 15.34
N GLU A 74 3.54 -13.86 14.30
CA GLU A 74 4.58 -14.20 13.31
C GLU A 74 4.93 -12.95 12.48
N ARG A 75 6.16 -12.47 12.63
CA ARG A 75 6.71 -11.38 11.82
C ARG A 75 7.52 -11.95 10.66
N ILE A 76 7.23 -11.48 9.46
CA ILE A 76 7.97 -11.83 8.24
C ILE A 76 8.53 -10.55 7.58
N PRO A 77 9.62 -10.63 6.80
CA PRO A 77 10.10 -9.50 6.02
C PRO A 77 9.05 -9.04 5.01
N THR A 78 8.82 -7.73 4.93
CA THR A 78 7.94 -7.14 3.92
C THR A 78 8.63 -7.17 2.57
N LEU A 79 7.92 -7.62 1.53
CA LEU A 79 8.48 -7.70 0.17
C LEU A 79 8.25 -6.38 -0.60
N PRO A 80 9.19 -5.97 -1.47
CA PRO A 80 8.97 -4.84 -2.36
C PRO A 80 7.79 -5.11 -3.29
N PHE A 81 6.93 -4.11 -3.49
CA PHE A 81 5.66 -4.24 -4.21
C PHE A 81 4.80 -5.40 -3.72
N ASN A 82 4.92 -5.75 -2.44
CA ASN A 82 4.24 -6.89 -1.83
C ASN A 82 4.48 -8.23 -2.56
N GLY A 83 5.65 -8.39 -3.17
CA GLY A 83 6.01 -9.59 -3.94
C GLY A 83 5.66 -9.53 -5.43
N TYR A 84 5.04 -8.45 -5.91
CA TYR A 84 4.64 -8.28 -7.32
C TYR A 84 5.63 -7.45 -8.14
N ALA A 85 6.88 -7.32 -7.68
CA ALA A 85 7.87 -6.44 -8.31
C ALA A 85 8.09 -6.77 -9.79
N ALA A 86 8.17 -8.06 -10.16
CA ALA A 86 8.38 -8.50 -11.55
C ALA A 86 7.25 -8.05 -12.50
N GLN A 87 6.04 -7.84 -11.98
CA GLN A 87 4.85 -7.49 -12.75
C GLN A 87 4.64 -5.98 -12.85
N VAL A 88 5.00 -5.21 -11.82
CA VAL A 88 4.60 -3.80 -11.72
C VAL A 88 5.74 -2.80 -11.66
N ALA A 89 6.99 -3.24 -11.41
CA ALA A 89 8.10 -2.30 -11.23
C ALA A 89 8.35 -1.42 -12.46
N SER A 90 8.13 -1.96 -13.67
CA SER A 90 8.30 -1.22 -14.92
C SER A 90 7.40 0.01 -15.03
N MET A 91 6.19 -0.01 -14.43
CA MET A 91 5.28 1.13 -14.41
C MET A 91 5.80 2.33 -13.61
N TYR A 92 6.80 2.09 -12.75
CA TYR A 92 7.37 3.09 -11.86
C TYR A 92 8.84 3.41 -12.18
N ALA A 93 9.36 2.92 -13.31
CA ALA A 93 10.73 3.17 -13.71
C ALA A 93 11.01 4.67 -13.87
N GLY A 94 12.10 5.14 -13.27
CA GLY A 94 12.48 6.56 -13.28
C GLY A 94 11.74 7.46 -12.29
N LEU A 95 10.78 6.94 -11.52
CA LEU A 95 10.13 7.68 -10.44
C LEU A 95 10.91 7.55 -9.13
N ASP A 96 11.00 8.64 -8.38
CA ASP A 96 11.51 8.61 -7.01
C ASP A 96 10.43 8.09 -6.05
N LEU A 97 10.48 6.79 -5.79
CA LEU A 97 9.54 6.12 -4.89
C LEU A 97 9.67 6.54 -3.41
N LYS A 98 10.72 7.27 -3.02
CA LYS A 98 10.86 7.87 -1.68
C LYS A 98 10.25 9.26 -1.59
N LYS A 99 10.01 9.93 -2.71
CA LYS A 99 9.30 11.21 -2.77
C LYS A 99 7.79 11.02 -2.92
N TRP A 100 7.38 9.90 -3.49
CA TRP A 100 6.01 9.63 -3.91
C TRP A 100 5.36 8.43 -3.18
N PHE A 101 5.84 8.06 -1.98
CA PHE A 101 5.34 6.93 -1.18
C PHE A 101 3.95 7.19 -0.58
#